data_AF-A0A7Z0ED65-F1
#
_entry.id   AF-A0A7Z0ED65-F1
#
_cell.length_a   1.000
_cell.length_b   1.000
_cell.length_c   1.000
_cell.angle_alpha   90.00
_cell.angle_beta   90.00
_cell.angle_gamma   90.00
#
_symmetry.space_group_name_H-M   'P 1'
#
loop_
_entity.id
_entity.type
_entity.pdbx_description
1 polymer ?
#
loop_
_entity_poly.entity_id
_entity_poly.type
_entity_poly.pdbx_seq_one_letter_code
_entity_poly.pdbx_strand_id
1 'polypeptide(L)'
;MTAADPPDLNNVPNVLDYFATQEPEIAQFAQLLLTDGGNVLAAWGPVQMAVWHLDVQRGDWIVRFHSERGFVEWVTVARAASPSPQWDDFRPIGLSIFIWARANGVPFRLDEPDDIDHDLVAHGRDALDWLSEGHDESFEQVYQAWIGYRHARGGRDGDAVRSLQAHVLATMEAAAGDSSD
;
A
#
# COMPACT_ATOMS: atom_id res chain seq x y z
N MET A 1 -6.65 -25.78 14.03
CA MET A 1 -6.73 -24.40 13.50
C MET A 1 -7.91 -23.76 14.20
N THR A 2 -7.65 -23.00 15.26
CA THR A 2 -8.71 -22.25 15.97
C THR A 2 -9.19 -21.13 15.06
N ALA A 3 -10.51 -20.93 14.98
CA ALA A 3 -11.08 -19.79 14.26
C ALA A 3 -10.43 -18.52 14.80
N ALA A 4 -9.94 -17.65 13.92
CA ALA A 4 -9.41 -16.36 14.32
C ALA A 4 -10.48 -15.61 15.12
N ASP A 5 -10.06 -14.89 16.17
CA ASP A 5 -10.98 -14.05 16.93
C ASP A 5 -11.63 -13.01 15.98
N PRO A 6 -12.92 -12.69 16.18
CA PRO A 6 -13.57 -11.67 15.38
C PRO A 6 -12.89 -10.30 15.58
N PRO A 7 -12.92 -9.42 14.57
CA PRO A 7 -12.34 -8.08 14.68
C PRO A 7 -13.02 -7.27 15.79
N ASP A 8 -12.25 -6.52 16.56
CA ASP A 8 -12.78 -5.60 17.56
C ASP A 8 -13.26 -4.29 16.90
N LEU A 9 -14.50 -4.32 16.41
CA LEU A 9 -15.12 -3.17 15.76
C LEU A 9 -15.25 -1.95 16.68
N ASN A 10 -15.31 -2.16 18.00
CA ASN A 10 -15.39 -1.05 18.96
C ASN A 10 -14.07 -0.29 19.08
N ASN A 11 -12.96 -0.90 18.64
CA ASN A 11 -11.64 -0.29 18.70
C ASN A 11 -11.27 0.51 17.43
N VAL A 12 -12.05 0.38 16.35
CA VAL A 12 -11.81 1.13 15.09
C VAL A 12 -11.68 2.64 15.32
N PRO A 13 -12.54 3.32 16.11
CA PRO A 13 -12.38 4.75 16.38
C PRO A 13 -11.03 5.10 17.01
N ASN A 14 -10.55 4.30 17.97
CA ASN A 14 -9.26 4.56 18.63
C ASN A 14 -8.08 4.41 17.65
N VAL A 15 -8.16 3.44 16.75
CA VAL A 15 -7.15 3.23 15.69
C VAL A 15 -7.14 4.42 14.74
N LEU A 16 -8.31 4.88 14.30
CA LEU A 16 -8.43 6.04 13.41
C LEU A 16 -7.95 7.32 14.10
N ASP A 17 -8.28 7.54 15.38
CA ASP A 17 -7.81 8.70 16.15
C ASP A 17 -6.28 8.72 16.30
N TYR A 18 -5.67 7.55 16.50
CA TYR A 18 -4.22 7.42 16.54
C TYR A 18 -3.59 7.79 15.19
N PHE A 19 -4.04 7.19 14.09
CA PHE A 19 -3.53 7.53 12.76
C PHE A 19 -3.81 9.00 12.43
N ALA A 20 -4.95 9.56 12.80
CA ALA A 20 -5.28 10.96 12.53
C ALA A 20 -4.31 11.93 13.24
N THR A 21 -3.72 11.51 14.35
CA THR A 21 -2.71 12.29 15.09
C THR A 21 -1.32 12.21 14.45
N GLN A 22 -0.97 11.08 13.84
CA GLN A 22 0.36 10.86 13.24
C GLN A 22 0.39 11.22 11.75
N GLU A 23 -0.55 10.65 10.99
CA GLU A 23 -0.68 10.74 9.54
C GLU A 23 -2.15 10.98 9.15
N PRO A 24 -2.63 12.25 9.18
CA PRO A 24 -4.04 12.58 8.98
C PRO A 24 -4.63 12.08 7.66
N GLU A 25 -3.81 12.00 6.61
CA GLU A 25 -4.22 11.53 5.29
C GLU A 25 -4.52 10.02 5.29
N ILE A 26 -3.68 9.24 5.95
CA ILE A 26 -3.86 7.78 6.11
C ILE A 26 -5.17 7.49 6.87
N ALA A 27 -5.45 8.25 7.93
CA ALA A 27 -6.71 8.10 8.68
C ALA A 27 -7.93 8.49 7.83
N GLN A 28 -7.83 9.55 7.02
CA GLN A 28 -8.89 9.95 6.09
C GLN A 28 -9.14 8.87 5.03
N PHE A 29 -8.09 8.29 4.47
CA PHE A 29 -8.22 7.20 3.51
C PHE A 29 -8.87 5.96 4.13
N ALA A 30 -8.46 5.56 5.34
CA ALA A 30 -9.12 4.49 6.08
C ALA A 30 -10.61 4.78 6.32
N GLN A 31 -10.95 6.00 6.73
CA GLN A 31 -12.33 6.43 6.93
C GLN A 31 -13.14 6.39 5.63
N LEU A 32 -12.56 6.77 4.50
CA LEU A 32 -13.19 6.68 3.17
C LEU A 32 -13.54 5.23 2.82
N LEU A 33 -12.58 4.30 2.98
CA LEU A 33 -12.81 2.88 2.72
C LEU A 33 -13.96 2.31 3.59
N LEU A 34 -14.00 2.67 4.87
CA LEU A 34 -15.06 2.23 5.78
C LEU A 34 -16.43 2.82 5.40
N THR A 35 -16.46 4.10 5.02
CA THR A 35 -17.68 4.80 4.61
C THR A 35 -18.24 4.25 3.31
N ASP A 36 -17.35 3.81 2.40
CA ASP A 36 -17.70 3.12 1.15
C ASP A 36 -18.13 1.66 1.35
N GLY A 37 -18.28 1.20 2.59
CA GLY A 37 -18.76 -0.15 2.92
C GLY A 37 -17.67 -1.21 3.00
N GLY A 38 -16.41 -0.80 3.15
CA GLY A 38 -15.29 -1.71 3.42
C GLY A 38 -15.52 -2.54 4.69
N ASN A 39 -15.20 -3.82 4.63
CA ASN A 39 -15.37 -4.74 5.75
C ASN A 39 -14.10 -4.76 6.62
N VAL A 40 -14.23 -4.50 7.91
CA VAL A 40 -13.10 -4.59 8.84
C VAL A 40 -12.76 -6.06 9.08
N LEU A 41 -11.52 -6.45 8.76
CA LEU A 41 -11.01 -7.80 9.00
C LEU A 41 -10.22 -7.91 10.29
N ALA A 42 -9.50 -6.85 10.67
CA ALA A 42 -8.77 -6.76 11.93
C ALA A 42 -8.75 -5.31 12.38
N ALA A 43 -8.91 -5.08 13.69
CA ALA A 43 -8.72 -3.78 14.31
C ALA A 43 -8.23 -4.01 15.74
N TRP A 44 -7.01 -3.59 16.06
CA TRP A 44 -6.43 -3.79 17.38
C TRP A 44 -5.31 -2.76 17.66
N GLY A 45 -4.98 -2.60 18.93
CA GLY A 45 -4.04 -1.60 19.42
C GLY A 45 -4.64 -0.74 20.55
N PRO A 46 -3.81 -0.01 21.31
CA PRO A 46 -2.35 -0.11 21.29
C PRO A 46 -1.92 -1.42 21.96
N VAL A 47 -0.95 -2.12 21.38
CA VAL A 47 -0.21 -3.18 22.08
C VAL A 47 1.20 -2.67 22.44
N GLN A 48 2.10 -3.56 22.87
CA GLN A 48 3.47 -3.18 23.23
C GLN A 48 4.12 -2.35 22.11
N MET A 49 4.90 -1.34 22.51
CA MET A 49 5.62 -0.44 21.59
C MET A 49 4.73 0.42 20.67
N ALA A 50 3.51 0.78 21.09
CA ALA A 50 2.61 1.64 20.32
C ALA A 50 2.29 1.09 18.92
N VAL A 51 2.08 -0.22 18.86
CA VAL A 51 1.65 -0.90 17.64
C VAL A 51 0.13 -0.80 17.51
N TRP A 52 -0.31 -0.33 16.35
CA TRP A 52 -1.70 -0.20 15.95
C TRP A 52 -1.91 -0.87 14.60
N HIS A 53 -3.12 -1.38 14.38
CA HIS A 53 -3.40 -2.13 13.17
C HIS A 53 -4.87 -2.08 12.78
N LEU A 54 -5.10 -1.92 11.48
CA LEU A 54 -6.40 -2.00 10.86
C LEU A 54 -6.25 -2.65 9.47
N ASP A 55 -6.94 -3.76 9.24
CA ASP A 55 -7.10 -4.36 7.92
C ASP A 55 -8.55 -4.14 7.46
N VAL A 56 -8.74 -3.50 6.31
CA VAL A 56 -10.05 -3.25 5.68
C VAL A 56 -10.11 -3.95 4.34
N GLN A 57 -11.08 -4.85 4.15
CA GLN A 57 -11.34 -5.46 2.85
C GLN A 57 -12.30 -4.61 2.03
N ARG A 58 -11.93 -4.36 0.76
CA ARG A 58 -12.77 -3.74 -0.26
C ARG A 58 -12.69 -4.59 -1.52
N GLY A 59 -13.81 -5.22 -1.89
CA GLY A 59 -13.84 -6.19 -2.97
C GLY A 59 -12.84 -7.34 -2.72
N ASP A 60 -11.97 -7.58 -3.70
CA ASP A 60 -10.96 -8.63 -3.66
C ASP A 60 -9.60 -8.16 -3.10
N TRP A 61 -9.56 -7.00 -2.45
CA TRP A 61 -8.35 -6.42 -1.89
C TRP A 61 -8.49 -6.15 -0.39
N ILE A 62 -7.42 -6.40 0.35
CA ILE A 62 -7.26 -6.03 1.75
C ILE A 62 -6.29 -4.85 1.79
N VAL A 63 -6.71 -3.75 2.39
CA VAL A 63 -5.89 -2.57 2.67
C VAL A 63 -5.48 -2.60 4.14
N ARG A 64 -4.17 -2.53 4.38
CA ARG A 64 -3.56 -2.59 5.70
C ARG A 64 -2.98 -1.25 6.11
N PHE A 65 -3.37 -0.85 7.31
CA PHE A 65 -2.87 0.29 8.04
C PHE A 65 -2.13 -0.24 9.27
N HIS A 66 -0.84 0.07 9.38
CA HIS A 66 -0.01 -0.44 10.47
C HIS A 66 0.89 0.64 11.04
N SER A 67 1.13 0.57 12.34
CA SER A 67 2.21 1.30 12.98
C SER A 67 3.03 0.36 13.83
N GLU A 68 4.34 0.58 13.88
CA GLU A 68 5.24 -0.07 14.82
C GLU A 68 6.13 0.99 15.49
N ARG A 69 6.37 0.86 16.80
CA ARG A 69 7.26 1.77 17.56
C ARG A 69 6.86 3.24 17.49
N GLY A 70 5.57 3.51 17.28
CA GLY A 70 5.04 4.85 17.13
C GLY A 70 5.19 5.46 15.74
N PHE A 71 5.73 4.73 14.76
CA PHE A 71 5.83 5.16 13.36
C PHE A 71 4.77 4.46 12.53
N VAL A 72 4.04 5.25 11.74
CA VAL A 72 3.10 4.72 10.75
C VAL A 72 3.88 4.18 9.57
N GLU A 73 3.60 2.94 9.17
CA GLU A 73 4.17 2.35 7.98
C GLU A 73 3.39 2.78 6.74
N TRP A 74 3.98 2.57 5.55
CA TRP A 74 3.23 2.73 4.31
C TRP A 74 1.96 1.88 4.32
N VAL A 75 0.87 2.47 3.84
CA VAL A 75 -0.36 1.72 3.59
C VAL A 75 -0.07 0.64 2.55
N THR A 76 -0.46 -0.59 2.84
CA THR A 76 -0.17 -1.74 1.99
C THR A 76 -1.45 -2.44 1.56
N VAL A 77 -1.37 -3.20 0.47
CA VAL A 77 -2.48 -3.94 -0.11
C VAL A 77 -2.06 -5.37 -0.44
N ALA A 78 -3.00 -6.30 -0.32
CA ALA A 78 -2.86 -7.69 -0.76
C ALA A 78 -4.20 -8.20 -1.30
N ARG A 79 -4.16 -9.22 -2.16
CA ARG A 79 -5.39 -9.91 -2.60
C ARG A 79 -6.05 -10.60 -1.41
N ALA A 80 -7.38 -10.45 -1.32
CA ALA A 80 -8.22 -11.19 -0.40
C ALA A 80 -8.31 -12.66 -0.86
N ALA A 81 -7.37 -13.48 -0.40
CA ALA A 81 -7.28 -14.89 -0.76
C ALA A 81 -7.65 -15.83 0.40
N SER A 82 -7.82 -17.12 0.08
CA SER A 82 -7.89 -18.20 1.06
C SER A 82 -6.75 -19.20 0.79
N PRO A 83 -5.83 -19.43 1.74
CA PRO A 83 -5.75 -18.78 3.07
C PRO A 83 -5.51 -17.27 2.97
N SER A 84 -5.84 -16.54 4.04
CA SER A 84 -5.58 -15.09 4.12
C SER A 84 -4.11 -14.78 3.84
N PRO A 85 -3.81 -13.63 3.22
CA PRO A 85 -2.45 -13.25 2.88
C PRO A 85 -1.55 -13.16 4.12
N GLN A 86 -0.32 -13.63 3.97
CA GLN A 86 0.74 -13.48 4.97
C GLN A 86 1.35 -12.08 4.90
N TRP A 87 2.17 -11.73 5.88
CA TRP A 87 2.82 -10.42 5.95
C TRP A 87 3.62 -10.07 4.69
N ASP A 88 4.31 -11.05 4.10
CA ASP A 88 5.14 -10.84 2.91
C ASP A 88 4.32 -10.68 1.61
N ASP A 89 3.02 -10.95 1.63
CA ASP A 89 2.13 -10.78 0.47
C ASP A 89 1.69 -9.31 0.29
N PHE A 90 1.85 -8.48 1.33
CA PHE A 90 1.44 -7.08 1.33
C PHE A 90 2.45 -6.18 0.62
N ARG A 91 1.93 -5.29 -0.22
CA ARG A 91 2.73 -4.39 -1.07
C ARG A 91 2.26 -2.96 -0.91
N PRO A 92 3.14 -1.95 -0.98
CA PRO A 92 2.73 -0.56 -0.83
C PRO A 92 1.64 -0.16 -1.84
N ILE A 93 0.55 0.44 -1.37
CA ILE A 93 -0.53 0.93 -2.24
C ILE A 93 -0.04 2.06 -3.16
N GLY A 94 0.99 2.80 -2.76
CA GLY A 94 1.63 3.81 -3.58
C GLY A 94 2.05 3.31 -4.97
N LEU A 95 2.47 2.04 -5.06
CA LEU A 95 2.81 1.41 -6.33
C LEU A 95 1.59 1.22 -7.22
N SER A 96 0.41 0.90 -6.67
CA SER A 96 -0.80 0.78 -7.47
C SER A 96 -1.31 2.15 -7.93
N ILE A 97 -1.18 3.19 -7.10
CA ILE A 97 -1.50 4.57 -7.49
C ILE A 97 -0.60 5.03 -8.64
N PHE A 98 0.71 4.76 -8.55
CA PHE A 98 1.65 5.06 -9.63
C PHE A 98 1.21 4.43 -10.96
N ILE A 99 0.90 3.13 -10.96
CA ILE A 99 0.54 2.42 -12.18
C ILE A 99 -0.80 2.92 -12.73
N TRP A 100 -1.80 3.07 -11.87
CA TRP A 100 -3.09 3.64 -12.25
C TRP A 100 -2.93 5.02 -12.87
N ALA A 101 -2.10 5.88 -12.27
CA ALA A 101 -1.86 7.22 -12.78
C ALA A 101 -1.23 7.19 -14.17
N ARG A 102 -0.28 6.27 -14.42
CA ARG A 102 0.31 6.06 -15.75
C ARG A 102 -0.69 5.57 -16.77
N ALA A 103 -1.48 4.56 -16.43
CA ALA A 103 -2.52 4.01 -17.31
C ALA A 103 -3.59 5.06 -17.70
N ASN A 104 -3.86 6.02 -16.82
CA ASN A 104 -4.91 7.03 -17.00
C ASN A 104 -4.38 8.42 -17.40
N GLY A 105 -3.07 8.57 -17.65
CA GLY A 105 -2.46 9.85 -18.02
C GLY A 105 -2.55 10.93 -16.93
N VAL A 106 -2.68 10.52 -15.66
CA VAL A 106 -2.70 11.43 -14.51
C VAL A 106 -1.26 11.84 -14.17
N PRO A 107 -0.99 13.15 -14.01
CA PRO A 107 0.33 13.61 -13.59
C PRO A 107 0.74 12.99 -12.26
N PHE A 108 1.85 12.26 -12.27
CA PHE A 108 2.40 11.61 -11.10
C PHE A 108 3.92 11.67 -11.19
N ARG A 109 4.58 12.15 -10.14
CA ARG A 109 6.02 12.41 -10.13
C ARG A 109 6.70 11.43 -9.18
N LEU A 110 7.69 10.71 -9.68
CA LEU A 110 8.51 9.76 -8.94
C LEU A 110 9.97 10.18 -9.13
N ASP A 111 10.55 10.95 -8.19
CA ASP A 111 11.94 11.42 -8.31
C ASP A 111 12.92 10.31 -7.90
N GLU A 112 12.54 9.48 -6.94
CA GLU A 112 13.20 8.24 -6.57
C GLU A 112 12.23 7.06 -6.42
N PRO A 113 12.70 5.80 -6.51
CA PRO A 113 11.81 4.65 -6.45
C PRO A 113 10.99 4.51 -5.15
N ASP A 114 11.44 5.12 -4.05
CA ASP A 114 10.74 5.11 -2.76
C ASP A 114 9.74 6.28 -2.60
N ASP A 115 9.64 7.20 -3.57
CA ASP A 115 8.66 8.30 -3.59
C ASP A 115 7.26 7.79 -3.93
N ILE A 116 6.82 6.72 -3.31
CA ILE A 116 5.51 6.10 -3.54
C ILE A 116 4.47 6.58 -2.53
N ASP A 117 4.84 7.53 -1.68
CA ASP A 117 3.93 8.22 -0.77
C ASP A 117 3.21 9.35 -1.51
N HIS A 118 1.96 9.10 -1.88
CA HIS A 118 1.14 9.97 -2.73
C HIS A 118 -0.28 10.03 -2.22
N ASP A 119 -1.02 11.06 -2.68
CA ASP A 119 -2.37 11.41 -2.22
C ASP A 119 -3.34 10.21 -2.24
N LEU A 120 -3.38 9.50 -1.11
CA LEU A 120 -4.16 8.28 -0.89
C LEU A 120 -5.65 8.61 -0.94
N VAL A 121 -6.00 9.79 -0.42
CA VAL A 121 -7.37 10.29 -0.38
C VAL A 121 -7.87 10.59 -1.79
N ALA A 122 -7.04 11.19 -2.64
CA ALA A 122 -7.41 11.53 -4.01
C ALA A 122 -7.41 10.32 -4.95
N HIS A 123 -6.49 9.37 -4.79
CA HIS A 123 -6.22 8.36 -5.81
C HIS A 123 -6.27 6.90 -5.33
N GLY A 124 -6.22 6.65 -4.02
CA GLY A 124 -6.16 5.30 -3.48
C GLY A 124 -7.38 4.45 -3.84
N ARG A 125 -8.58 5.05 -3.91
CA ARG A 125 -9.80 4.35 -4.31
C ARG A 125 -9.77 3.96 -5.79
N ASP A 126 -9.45 4.90 -6.67
CA ASP A 126 -9.42 4.66 -8.11
C ASP A 126 -8.36 3.61 -8.47
N ALA A 127 -7.21 3.63 -7.79
CA ALA A 127 -6.17 2.62 -7.94
C ALA A 127 -6.64 1.22 -7.49
N LEU A 128 -7.40 1.11 -6.40
CA LEU A 128 -7.99 -0.16 -5.95
C LEU A 128 -9.07 -0.67 -6.90
N ASP A 129 -9.89 0.23 -7.45
CA ASP A 129 -10.90 -0.11 -8.47
C ASP A 129 -10.21 -0.65 -9.72
N TRP A 130 -9.20 0.05 -10.20
CA TRP A 130 -8.38 -0.38 -11.34
C TRP A 130 -7.72 -1.74 -11.09
N LEU A 131 -7.09 -1.96 -9.94
CA LEU A 131 -6.54 -3.29 -9.59
C LEU A 131 -7.62 -4.39 -9.60
N SER A 132 -8.85 -4.07 -9.23
CA SER A 132 -9.97 -5.02 -9.24
C SER A 132 -10.42 -5.39 -10.65
N GLU A 133 -10.06 -4.61 -11.67
CA GLU A 133 -10.32 -4.88 -13.10
C GLU A 133 -9.35 -5.92 -13.70
N GLY A 134 -8.40 -6.44 -12.90
CA GLY A 134 -7.53 -7.56 -13.29
C GLY A 134 -6.09 -7.17 -13.66
N HIS A 135 -5.64 -6.00 -13.19
CA HIS A 135 -4.30 -5.47 -13.50
C HIS A 135 -3.19 -5.93 -12.54
N ASP A 136 -3.31 -7.14 -11.99
CA ASP A 136 -2.37 -7.74 -11.04
C ASP A 136 -0.96 -7.91 -11.61
N GLU A 137 -0.86 -8.25 -12.89
CA GLU A 137 0.44 -8.52 -13.52
C GLU A 137 1.30 -7.24 -13.59
N SER A 138 0.72 -6.11 -14.01
CA SER A 138 1.42 -4.83 -14.01
C SER A 138 1.84 -4.43 -12.59
N PHE A 139 0.98 -4.69 -11.60
CA PHE A 139 1.31 -4.45 -10.19
C PHE A 139 2.46 -5.33 -9.70
N GLU A 140 2.48 -6.60 -10.07
CA GLU A 140 3.57 -7.53 -9.78
C GLU A 140 4.89 -7.06 -10.40
N GLN A 141 4.89 -6.72 -11.69
CA GLN A 141 6.10 -6.32 -12.41
C GLN A 141 6.75 -5.06 -11.81
N VAL A 142 5.94 -4.04 -11.51
CA VAL A 142 6.41 -2.83 -10.84
C VAL A 142 6.92 -3.12 -9.43
N TYR A 143 6.19 -3.95 -8.67
CA TYR A 143 6.63 -4.36 -7.34
C TYR A 143 7.99 -5.08 -7.38
N GLN A 144 8.21 -6.00 -8.33
CA GLN A 144 9.47 -6.71 -8.46
C GLN A 144 10.64 -5.77 -8.77
N ALA A 145 10.44 -4.77 -9.63
CA ALA A 145 11.45 -3.75 -9.88
C ALA A 145 11.78 -2.94 -8.61
N TRP A 146 10.74 -2.52 -7.88
CA TRP A 146 10.86 -1.74 -6.66
C TRP A 146 11.55 -2.51 -5.52
N ILE A 147 11.12 -3.76 -5.24
CA ILE A 147 11.73 -4.54 -4.15
C ILE A 147 13.17 -4.95 -4.51
N GLY A 148 13.44 -5.21 -5.78
CA GLY A 148 14.80 -5.42 -6.29
C GLY A 148 15.72 -4.24 -6.01
N TYR A 149 15.24 -3.00 -6.24
CA TYR A 149 15.95 -1.78 -5.85
C TYR A 149 16.26 -1.73 -4.36
N ARG A 150 15.25 -1.95 -3.50
CA ARG A 150 15.41 -1.84 -2.04
C ARG A 150 16.39 -2.87 -1.49
N HIS A 151 16.40 -4.08 -2.03
CA HIS A 151 17.41 -5.09 -1.68
C HIS A 151 18.81 -4.71 -2.16
N ALA A 152 18.91 -4.08 -3.33
CA ALA A 152 20.19 -3.83 -3.97
C ALA A 152 20.88 -2.55 -3.47
N ARG A 153 20.14 -1.53 -3.02
CA ARG A 153 20.72 -0.22 -2.67
C ARG A 153 21.65 -0.22 -1.44
N GLY A 154 21.56 -1.23 -0.58
CA GLY A 154 22.38 -1.32 0.64
C GLY A 154 23.89 -1.37 0.34
N GLY A 155 24.67 -0.53 1.02
CA GLY A 155 26.14 -0.56 0.95
C GLY A 155 26.78 0.01 -0.32
N ARG A 156 26.00 0.70 -1.17
CA ARG A 156 26.50 1.36 -2.40
C ARG A 156 26.88 2.82 -2.14
N ASP A 157 27.82 3.32 -2.93
CA ASP A 157 28.14 4.76 -2.94
C ASP A 157 27.09 5.56 -3.74
N GLY A 158 27.16 6.89 -3.64
CA GLY A 158 26.15 7.78 -4.20
C GLY A 158 26.00 7.69 -5.73
N ASP A 159 27.05 7.38 -6.47
CA ASP A 159 27.01 7.33 -7.94
C ASP A 159 26.39 6.02 -8.43
N ALA A 160 26.73 4.92 -7.76
CA ALA A 160 26.10 3.63 -7.96
C ALA A 160 24.61 3.67 -7.58
N VAL A 161 24.24 4.36 -6.50
CA VAL A 161 22.83 4.54 -6.10
C VAL A 161 22.06 5.34 -7.15
N ARG A 162 22.58 6.47 -7.65
CA ARG A 162 21.88 7.27 -8.68
C ARG A 162 21.68 6.51 -9.99
N SER A 163 22.69 5.74 -10.41
CA SER A 163 22.58 4.92 -11.63
C SER A 163 21.54 3.82 -11.46
N LEU A 164 21.50 3.18 -10.29
CA LEU A 164 20.48 2.20 -9.95
C LEU A 164 19.08 2.82 -9.90
N GLN A 165 18.92 3.98 -9.25
CA GLN A 165 17.65 4.70 -9.18
C GLN A 165 17.10 4.96 -10.58
N ALA A 166 17.89 5.57 -11.47
CA ALA A 166 17.45 5.87 -12.84
C ALA A 166 17.04 4.61 -13.63
N HIS A 167 17.79 3.51 -13.49
CA HIS A 167 17.46 2.25 -14.15
C HIS A 167 16.14 1.65 -13.62
N VAL A 168 15.94 1.65 -12.31
CA VAL A 168 14.74 1.11 -11.66
C VAL A 168 13.53 1.95 -12.01
N LEU A 169 13.63 3.29 -11.97
CA LEU A 169 12.55 4.18 -12.40
C LEU A 169 12.14 3.87 -13.84
N ALA A 170 13.10 3.76 -14.77
CA ALA A 170 12.79 3.40 -16.15
C ALA A 170 12.10 2.02 -16.28
N THR A 171 12.44 1.08 -15.40
CA THR A 171 11.84 -0.27 -15.39
C THR A 171 10.41 -0.24 -14.84
N MET A 172 10.18 0.51 -13.76
CA MET A 172 8.84 0.73 -13.19
C MET A 172 7.94 1.45 -14.20
N GLU A 173 8.44 2.49 -14.86
CA GLU A 173 7.73 3.22 -15.91
C GLU A 173 7.34 2.33 -17.10
N ALA A 174 8.27 1.49 -17.57
CA ALA A 174 7.97 0.54 -18.66
C ALA A 174 6.87 -0.46 -18.25
N ALA A 175 7.00 -1.06 -17.05
CA ALA A 175 6.01 -2.02 -16.54
C ALA A 175 4.63 -1.38 -16.31
N ALA A 176 4.57 -0.09 -15.95
CA ALA A 176 3.31 0.63 -15.81
C ALA A 176 2.67 1.01 -17.17
N GLY A 177 3.49 1.21 -18.22
CA GLY A 177 3.05 1.65 -19.54
C GLY A 177 2.58 0.53 -20.49
N ASP A 178 3.00 -0.72 -20.28
CA ASP A 178 2.74 -1.86 -21.18
C ASP A 178 1.31 -2.45 -21.07
N SER A 179 0.36 -1.77 -20.41
CA SER A 179 -1.03 -2.24 -20.23
C SER A 179 -1.96 -2.02 -21.45
N SER A 180 -1.40 -1.86 -22.65
CA SER A 180 -2.15 -1.71 -23.90
C SER A 180 -1.98 -2.91 -24.83
N ASP A 181 -2.93 -3.85 -24.79
CA ASP A 181 -3.19 -4.84 -25.86
C ASP A 181 -4.70 -4.95 -26.12
#